data_AF-A0A1B6LMI2-F1
#
_entry.id   AF-A0A1B6LMI2-F1
#
_cell.length_a   1.000
_cell.length_b   1.000
_cell.length_c   1.000
_cell.angle_alpha   90.00
_cell.angle_beta   90.00
_cell.angle_gamma   90.00
#
_symmetry.space_group_name_H-M   'P 1'
#
loop_
_entity.id
_entity.type
_entity.pdbx_description
1 polymer ?
#
loop_
_entity_poly.entity_id
_entity_poly.type
_entity_poly.pdbx_seq_one_letter_code
_entity_poly.pdbx_strand_id
1 'polypeptide(L)'
;MGSTVVVLSLLALFLHQGEAIRCYVCSSQRDPSCKDPFISNQHDHMLTHCSQDNMRNIGDSIPLLTSHFGYHSSQPEEFVCVKAVTREYDREIVVRSCTIPRADTFDV
;
A
#
# COMPACT_ATOMS: atom_id res chain seq x y z
N MET A 1 -34.50 -29.00 -2.61
CA MET A 1 -33.16 -28.88 -1.97
C MET A 1 -32.00 -28.84 -2.97
N GLY A 2 -32.08 -29.44 -4.17
CA GLY A 2 -30.98 -29.39 -5.15
C GLY A 2 -30.80 -28.06 -5.89
N SER A 3 -31.89 -27.34 -6.19
CA SER A 3 -31.83 -26.09 -6.98
C SER A 3 -31.13 -24.94 -6.26
N THR A 4 -31.29 -24.82 -4.94
CA THR A 4 -30.63 -23.80 -4.11
C THR A 4 -29.12 -23.99 -4.05
N VAL A 5 -28.65 -25.24 -4.03
CA VAL A 5 -27.21 -25.56 -4.01
C VAL A 5 -26.54 -25.13 -5.32
N VAL A 6 -27.19 -25.40 -6.46
CA VAL A 6 -26.67 -25.00 -7.78
C VAL A 6 -26.54 -23.47 -7.90
N VAL A 7 -27.55 -22.73 -7.41
CA VAL A 7 -27.53 -21.27 -7.44
C VAL A 7 -26.41 -20.70 -6.55
N LEU A 8 -26.21 -21.24 -5.34
CA LEU A 8 -25.14 -20.81 -4.45
C LEU A 8 -23.74 -21.14 -4.99
N SER A 9 -23.56 -22.31 -5.61
CA SER A 9 -22.29 -22.68 -6.25
C SER A 9 -21.94 -21.77 -7.43
N LEU A 10 -22.93 -21.37 -8.23
CA LEU A 10 -22.72 -20.41 -9.31
C LEU A 10 -22.35 -19.03 -8.76
N LEU A 11 -23.03 -18.55 -7.71
CA LEU A 11 -22.75 -17.25 -7.10
C LEU A 11 -21.30 -17.17 -6.55
N ALA A 12 -20.82 -18.24 -5.93
CA ALA A 12 -19.46 -18.30 -5.38
C ALA A 12 -18.37 -18.13 -6.44
N LEU A 13 -18.60 -18.56 -7.68
CA LEU A 13 -17.64 -18.40 -8.78
C LEU A 13 -17.46 -16.93 -9.20
N PHE A 14 -18.47 -16.09 -8.98
CA PHE A 14 -18.45 -14.67 -9.37
C PHE A 14 -17.96 -13.74 -8.25
N LEU A 15 -17.73 -14.23 -7.03
CA LEU A 15 -17.32 -13.42 -5.86
C LEU A 15 -15.80 -13.15 -5.78
N HIS A 16 -15.06 -13.27 -6.88
CA HIS A 16 -13.60 -13.11 -6.87
C HIS A 16 -13.10 -11.65 -6.93
N GLN A 17 -13.96 -10.64 -6.82
CA GLN A 17 -13.54 -9.24 -6.89
C GLN A 17 -13.59 -8.57 -5.53
N GLY A 18 -12.45 -8.58 -4.83
CA GLY A 18 -12.20 -7.70 -3.70
C GLY A 18 -11.65 -6.35 -4.18
N GLU A 19 -12.10 -5.26 -3.56
CA GLU A 19 -11.48 -3.94 -3.71
C GLU A 19 -10.09 -3.98 -3.07
N ALA A 20 -9.04 -3.83 -3.88
CA ALA A 20 -7.67 -3.68 -3.40
C ALA A 20 -7.35 -2.20 -3.29
N ILE A 21 -6.98 -1.74 -2.08
CA ILE A 21 -6.54 -0.36 -1.85
C ILE A 21 -5.37 0.00 -2.78
N ARG A 22 -5.42 1.22 -3.31
CA ARG A 22 -4.38 1.79 -4.18
C ARG A 22 -3.72 2.97 -3.49
N CYS A 23 -2.39 2.97 -3.46
CA CYS A 23 -1.61 4.06 -2.89
C CYS A 23 -0.61 4.59 -3.93
N TYR A 24 -0.26 5.86 -3.81
CA TYR A 24 0.89 6.41 -4.52
C TYR A 24 2.17 5.80 -3.94
N VAL A 25 3.00 5.21 -4.79
CA VAL A 25 4.29 4.62 -4.41
C VAL A 25 5.40 5.40 -5.10
N CYS A 26 6.10 6.26 -4.33
CA CYS A 26 7.14 7.12 -4.87
C CYS A 26 8.13 7.57 -3.79
N SER A 27 9.30 8.07 -4.22
CA SER A 27 10.29 8.73 -3.36
C SER A 27 10.78 10.00 -4.02
N SER A 28 10.80 11.11 -3.28
CA SER A 28 11.31 12.39 -3.76
C SER A 28 12.81 12.41 -4.03
N GLN A 29 13.52 11.35 -3.62
CA GLN A 29 14.92 11.16 -3.96
C GLN A 29 15.10 10.68 -5.40
N ARG A 30 14.16 9.87 -5.91
CA ARG A 30 14.16 9.35 -7.29
C ARG A 30 13.33 10.21 -8.24
N ASP A 31 12.19 10.71 -7.78
CA ASP A 31 11.29 11.55 -8.56
C ASP A 31 10.89 12.79 -7.75
N PRO A 32 11.39 13.99 -8.11
CA PRO A 32 11.08 15.24 -7.40
C PRO A 32 9.59 15.56 -7.31
N SER A 33 8.76 15.05 -8.23
CA SER A 33 7.31 15.27 -8.20
C SER A 33 6.60 14.53 -7.06
N CYS A 34 7.30 13.62 -6.38
CA CYS A 34 6.86 13.03 -5.12
C CYS A 34 7.00 14.01 -3.92
N LYS A 35 7.50 15.23 -4.09
CA LYS A 35 7.46 16.25 -3.01
C LYS A 35 6.07 16.85 -2.84
N ASP A 36 5.92 17.68 -1.81
CA ASP A 36 4.77 18.58 -1.71
C ASP A 36 5.06 19.90 -2.47
N PRO A 37 4.03 20.54 -3.04
CA PRO A 37 2.64 20.07 -3.12
C PRO A 37 2.47 18.89 -4.09
N PHE A 38 1.74 17.86 -3.66
CA PHE A 38 1.48 16.68 -4.46
C PHE A 38 0.11 16.74 -5.10
N ILE A 39 0.05 16.73 -6.42
CA ILE A 39 -1.20 16.87 -7.17
C ILE A 39 -1.64 15.49 -7.67
N SER A 40 -2.55 14.85 -6.93
CA SER A 40 -2.95 13.45 -7.12
C SER A 40 -3.29 13.06 -8.56
N ASN A 41 -4.03 13.91 -9.28
CA ASN A 41 -4.50 13.65 -10.65
C ASN A 41 -3.40 13.74 -11.73
N GLN A 42 -2.18 14.14 -11.39
CA GLN A 42 -1.04 14.19 -12.33
C GLN A 42 -0.11 12.98 -12.19
N HIS A 43 -0.35 12.14 -11.18
CA HIS A 43 0.58 11.07 -10.77
C HIS A 43 -0.06 9.68 -10.78
N ASP A 44 -1.09 9.45 -11.60
CA ASP A 44 -1.79 8.16 -11.71
C ASP A 44 -0.84 7.00 -12.06
N HIS A 45 0.26 7.28 -12.77
CA HIS A 45 1.30 6.29 -13.08
C HIS A 45 2.07 5.79 -11.85
N MET A 46 2.01 6.51 -10.72
CA MET A 46 2.61 6.10 -9.44
C MET A 46 1.61 5.33 -8.56
N LEU A 47 0.35 5.21 -8.99
CA LEU A 47 -0.69 4.53 -8.25
C LEU A 47 -0.50 3.01 -8.35
N THR A 48 -0.33 2.35 -7.21
CA THR A 48 -0.05 0.91 -7.14
C THR A 48 -1.07 0.23 -6.24
N HIS A 49 -1.53 -0.95 -6.66
CA HIS A 49 -2.34 -1.83 -5.81
C HIS A 49 -1.50 -2.34 -4.64
N CYS A 50 -1.98 -2.15 -3.41
CA CYS A 50 -1.35 -2.74 -2.25
C CYS A 50 -1.70 -4.23 -2.21
N SER A 51 -0.68 -5.05 -2.43
CA SER A 51 -0.75 -6.51 -2.29
C SER A 51 0.56 -6.99 -1.69
N GLN A 52 0.54 -8.19 -1.13
CA GLN A 52 1.72 -8.81 -0.55
C GLN A 52 2.88 -8.91 -1.56
N ASP A 53 2.58 -9.27 -2.81
CA ASP A 53 3.57 -9.38 -3.89
C ASP A 53 4.17 -8.03 -4.28
N ASN A 54 3.35 -6.99 -4.37
CA ASN A 54 3.85 -5.65 -4.70
C ASN A 54 4.69 -5.06 -3.56
N MET A 55 4.33 -5.33 -2.31
CA MET A 55 5.04 -4.83 -1.13
C MET A 55 6.43 -5.46 -0.93
N ARG A 56 6.62 -6.74 -1.26
CA ARG A 56 7.95 -7.36 -1.22
C ARG A 56 8.96 -6.61 -2.09
N ASN A 57 8.54 -6.18 -3.29
CA ASN A 57 9.37 -5.42 -4.21
C ASN A 57 9.63 -3.96 -3.76
N ILE A 58 8.76 -3.40 -2.90
CA ILE A 58 8.89 -2.02 -2.41
C ILE A 58 9.90 -1.93 -1.26
N GLY A 59 9.92 -2.92 -0.36
CA GLY A 59 10.87 -2.97 0.77
C GLY A 59 12.34 -2.90 0.32
N ASP A 60 12.65 -3.49 -0.84
CA ASP A 60 13.99 -3.47 -1.44
C ASP A 60 14.36 -2.12 -2.07
N SER A 61 13.36 -1.31 -2.46
CA SER A 61 13.59 -0.05 -3.18
C SER A 61 13.51 1.20 -2.29
N ILE A 62 13.10 1.07 -1.03
CA ILE A 62 13.17 2.12 -0.01
C ILE A 62 13.75 1.52 1.28
N PRO A 63 15.09 1.45 1.39
CA PRO A 63 15.78 0.85 2.53
C PRO A 63 15.38 1.47 3.88
N LEU A 64 15.00 2.75 3.87
CA LEU A 64 14.61 3.51 5.06
C LEU A 64 13.35 2.98 5.77
N LEU A 65 12.50 2.20 5.08
CA LEU A 65 11.24 1.69 5.65
C LEU A 65 11.37 0.26 6.21
N THR A 66 12.48 -0.43 5.95
CA THR A 66 12.69 -1.84 6.33
C THR A 66 12.78 -2.07 7.85
N SER A 67 13.14 -1.04 8.63
CA SER A 67 13.26 -1.14 10.10
C SER A 67 11.95 -0.79 10.84
N HIS A 68 11.09 0.04 10.27
CA HIS A 68 9.86 0.52 10.93
C HIS A 68 8.56 -0.10 10.43
N PHE A 69 8.51 -0.61 9.19
CA PHE A 69 7.30 -1.21 8.65
C PHE A 69 7.46 -2.72 8.56
N GLY A 70 6.97 -3.39 9.60
CA GLY A 70 7.09 -4.83 9.79
C GLY A 70 6.14 -5.56 8.87
N TYR A 71 6.70 -6.27 7.91
CA TYR A 71 5.99 -7.27 7.15
C TYR A 71 5.75 -8.50 8.03
N HIS A 72 4.51 -8.76 8.45
CA HIS A 72 4.16 -9.99 9.17
C HIS A 72 3.11 -10.76 8.37
N SER A 73 3.49 -11.95 7.89
CA SER A 73 2.79 -12.74 6.87
C SER A 73 1.52 -13.46 7.36
N SER A 74 0.95 -13.11 8.51
CA SER A 74 -0.04 -13.95 9.21
C SER A 74 -1.30 -13.24 9.72
N GLN A 75 -1.57 -12.00 9.30
CA GLN A 75 -2.76 -11.24 9.72
C GLN A 75 -3.51 -10.64 8.52
N PRO A 76 -4.83 -10.40 8.65
CA PRO A 76 -5.66 -9.86 7.56
C PRO A 76 -5.06 -8.56 7.00
N GLU A 77 -5.05 -8.52 5.67
CA GLU A 77 -4.36 -7.55 4.82
C GLU A 77 -5.05 -6.17 4.79
N GLU A 78 -5.16 -5.51 5.94
CA GLU A 78 -5.62 -4.12 5.97
C GLU A 78 -4.46 -3.18 5.61
N PHE A 79 -4.14 -3.07 4.33
CA PHE A 79 -3.14 -2.11 3.88
C PHE A 79 -3.63 -0.67 4.06
N VAL A 80 -2.71 0.24 4.39
CA VAL A 80 -2.94 1.69 4.47
C VAL A 80 -1.92 2.44 3.65
N CYS A 81 -2.31 3.62 3.15
CA CYS A 81 -1.39 4.53 2.48
C CYS A 81 -0.64 5.39 3.50
N VAL A 82 0.68 5.40 3.43
CA VAL A 82 1.51 6.24 4.29
C VAL A 82 2.33 7.23 3.49
N LYS A 83 2.54 8.40 4.09
CA LYS A 83 3.50 9.40 3.66
C LYS A 83 4.53 9.57 4.78
N ALA A 84 5.78 9.25 4.50
CA ALA A 84 6.89 9.50 5.39
C ALA A 84 7.68 10.73 4.92
N VAL A 85 8.10 11.56 5.86
CA VAL A 85 8.96 12.73 5.60
C VAL A 85 10.19 12.59 6.48
N THR A 86 11.36 12.53 5.85
CA THR A 86 12.64 12.43 6.55
C THR A 86 13.51 13.61 6.16
N ARG A 87 14.21 14.19 7.14
CA ARG A 87 15.18 15.26 6.91
C ARG A 87 16.58 14.71 7.08
N GLU A 88 17.34 14.75 6.00
CA GLU A 88 18.73 14.28 5.97
C GLU A 88 19.62 15.44 5.50
N TYR A 89 20.55 15.90 6.33
CA TYR A 89 21.50 16.99 6.03
C TYR A 89 20.84 18.21 5.32
N ASP A 90 19.76 18.73 5.90
CA ASP A 90 18.97 19.87 5.39
C ASP A 90 18.18 19.62 4.09
N ARG A 91 18.09 18.36 3.64
CA ARG A 91 17.22 17.94 2.54
C ARG A 91 16.03 17.16 3.06
N GLU A 92 14.84 17.61 2.68
CA GLU A 92 13.61 16.88 2.93
C GLU A 92 13.38 15.83 1.84
N ILE A 93 13.24 14.58 2.29
CA ILE A 93 12.91 13.41 1.48
C ILE A 93 11.49 12.97 1.85
N VAL A 94 10.59 13.00 0.88
CA VAL A 94 9.20 12.56 1.00
C VAL A 94 9.06 11.21 0.32
N VAL A 95 8.45 10.26 1.01
CA VAL A 95 8.16 8.92 0.50
C VAL A 95 6.67 8.64 0.67
N ARG A 96 6.03 8.10 -0.37
CA ARG A 96 4.67 7.57 -0.29
C ARG A 96 4.71 6.07 -0.59
N SER A 97 3.98 5.27 0.19
CA SER A 97 3.95 3.81 0.03
C SER A 97 2.68 3.18 0.63
N CYS A 98 2.39 1.94 0.24
CA CYS A 98 1.53 1.03 1.00
C CYS A 98 2.25 0.53 2.26
N THR A 99 1.49 0.22 3.31
CA THR A 99 2.00 -0.51 4.47
C THR A 99 0.91 -1.27 5.23
N ILE A 100 1.31 -2.20 6.09
CA ILE A 100 0.42 -2.84 7.05
C ILE A 100 0.53 -2.05 8.37
N PRO A 101 -0.58 -1.51 8.89
CA PRO A 101 -0.59 -0.83 10.17
C PRO A 101 -0.19 -1.82 11.26
N ARG A 102 0.75 -1.43 12.14
CA ARG A 102 1.02 -2.21 13.35
C ARG A 102 0.03 -1.76 14.44
N ALA A 103 -0.44 -2.71 15.24
CA ALA A 103 -1.43 -2.47 16.29
C ALA A 103 -0.93 -1.54 17.43
N ASP A 104 0.36 -1.21 17.46
CA ASP A 104 1.02 -0.37 18.46
C ASP A 104 1.15 1.11 18.05
N THR A 105 0.76 1.49 16.82
CA THR A 105 0.94 2.86 16.30
C THR A 105 -0.35 3.69 16.17
N PHE A 106 -1.49 3.20 16.67
CA PHE A 106 -2.74 3.97 16.76
C PHE A 106 -2.97 4.44 18.19
N ASP A 107 -2.41 5.61 18.54
CA ASP A 107 -2.96 6.40 19.63
C ASP A 107 -4.16 7.19 19.10
N VAL A 108 -5.34 6.91 19.66
CA VAL A 108 -6.63 7.59 19.37
C VAL A 108 -6.70 8.90 20.15
#